data_AF-A0AAU9Y4D9-F1
#
_entry.id   AF-A0AAU9Y4D9-F1
#
_cell.length_a   1.000
_cell.length_b   1.000
_cell.length_c   1.000
_cell.angle_alpha   90.00
_cell.angle_beta   90.00
_cell.angle_gamma   90.00
#
_symmetry.space_group_name_H-M   'P 1'
#
loop_
_entity.id
_entity.type
_entity.pdbx_description
1 polymer ?
#
loop_
_entity_poly.entity_id
_entity_poly.type
_entity_poly.pdbx_seq_one_letter_code
_entity_poly.pdbx_strand_id
1 'polypeptide(L)'
;MDNLKELLRPKTFNRVSHAAVVIWILIGVIFLGIFADAENSESRYDFRCDVTKGRNIDLVRGRCFELYEKQYNKHDVPIYTFVIMNFFLIGTVCVIYSQIASPTVDQLSPSARNGDVERQLGDQRNALSSKKLFIAYCCQLFARIVLKVLFMVLQSQFLYPLGFPPNFPCYLTSGGSQPRNSTGVWYECHNQRATKKNSWMRAVLVVNGIFLFGILSETVYILLRAWKEDSFMKNSKFLEAHLNPFHTNSQNATTSTMLRPEPPQQEERTEQETNTPQEQHQEEEKNETNIPHLPSKPQKLQKPPLQEFIENTKRVIKDETNRPPQLRSPFPSTPGEGHPAKHLTLDQIYTKLAVVPDIANYDFTGDRHEKLKVYARSSETKNTTPRGPEDILNHENKNVLIVGRPGIGKTLCCTKLLRDWAFNKVFHDSPDAKIHFDATFFIKFRAFNAAPDLSLRELLTLSEYSPSNHMDDEVWNYILDNPQRVLIIFDGIDEFKHNSKIGEENFEPKFRNRVDEKMPLYALYEKLATGKLLNGAAVLTTTRPTALPCIIDHVRFDKIYEILGFSSRQVKEYVNKFSAEEDEDARESLWRHIGGN
;
A
#
# COMPACT_ATOMS: atom_id res chain seq x y z
N MET A 1 0.65 12.60 -10.72
CA MET A 1 1.49 13.64 -10.07
C MET A 1 1.00 15.05 -10.41
N ASP A 2 0.01 15.17 -11.28
CA ASP A 2 -0.15 16.34 -12.16
C ASP A 2 -1.22 17.28 -11.64
N ASN A 3 -2.23 16.74 -10.93
CA ASN A 3 -3.13 17.48 -10.05
C ASN A 3 -2.37 18.37 -9.02
N LEU A 4 -1.13 18.00 -8.64
CA LEU A 4 -0.30 18.82 -7.74
C LEU A 4 0.32 20.03 -8.46
N LYS A 5 0.69 19.87 -9.74
CA LYS A 5 1.16 20.96 -10.63
C LYS A 5 0.02 21.91 -10.99
N GLU A 6 -1.21 21.40 -11.00
CA GLU A 6 -2.44 22.19 -11.20
C GLU A 6 -2.80 23.00 -9.95
N LEU A 7 -2.66 22.41 -8.75
CA LEU A 7 -2.89 23.10 -7.47
C LEU A 7 -1.86 24.20 -7.18
N LEU A 8 -0.61 24.02 -7.62
CA LEU A 8 0.48 24.99 -7.51
C LEU A 8 0.74 25.63 -8.87
N ARG A 9 -0.12 26.58 -9.28
CA ARG A 9 -0.02 27.25 -10.59
C ARG A 9 1.40 27.82 -10.79
N PRO A 10 2.21 27.29 -11.74
CA PRO A 10 3.65 27.63 -11.79
C PRO A 10 3.93 29.12 -12.01
N LYS A 11 3.00 29.85 -12.66
CA LYS A 11 3.09 31.29 -12.92
C LYS A 11 3.10 32.17 -11.65
N THR A 12 2.67 31.68 -10.49
CA THR A 12 2.65 32.48 -9.25
C THR A 12 3.99 32.49 -8.50
N PHE A 13 4.97 31.68 -8.90
CA PHE A 13 6.25 31.53 -8.20
C PHE A 13 7.43 31.81 -9.13
N ASN A 14 8.53 32.33 -8.58
CA ASN A 14 9.82 32.28 -9.25
C ASN A 14 10.23 30.81 -9.45
N ARG A 15 10.84 30.46 -10.60
CA ARG A 15 11.27 29.10 -10.98
C ARG A 15 12.00 28.36 -9.86
N VAL A 16 12.90 29.03 -9.14
CA VAL A 16 13.67 28.44 -8.03
C VAL A 16 12.77 28.11 -6.84
N SER A 17 11.88 29.03 -6.44
CA SER A 17 10.97 28.80 -5.31
C SER A 17 9.90 27.75 -5.66
N HIS A 18 9.42 27.72 -6.91
CA HIS A 18 8.55 26.65 -7.42
C HIS A 18 9.23 25.27 -7.34
N ALA A 19 10.45 25.15 -7.86
CA ALA A 19 11.22 23.91 -7.79
C ALA A 19 11.46 23.49 -6.34
N ALA A 20 11.80 24.42 -5.45
CA ALA A 20 11.95 24.16 -4.02
C ALA A 20 10.66 23.66 -3.36
N VAL A 21 9.48 24.20 -3.73
CA VAL A 21 8.18 23.70 -3.22
C VAL A 21 7.87 22.29 -3.74
N VAL A 22 8.14 21.98 -5.01
CA VAL A 22 7.96 20.63 -5.56
C VAL A 22 8.89 19.63 -4.88
N ILE A 23 10.18 19.96 -4.73
CA ILE A 23 11.17 19.12 -4.03
C ILE A 23 10.78 18.93 -2.55
N TRP A 24 10.30 19.99 -1.87
CA TRP A 24 9.79 19.90 -0.51
C TRP A 24 8.67 18.87 -0.36
N ILE A 25 7.72 18.83 -1.30
CA ILE A 25 6.61 17.88 -1.27
C ILE A 25 7.07 16.45 -1.59
N LEU A 26 7.98 16.27 -2.56
CA LEU A 26 8.57 14.96 -2.85
C LEU A 26 9.34 14.39 -1.64
N ILE A 27 10.15 15.21 -0.98
CA ILE A 27 10.84 14.84 0.26
C ILE A 27 9.83 14.53 1.38
N GLY A 28 8.72 15.27 1.45
CA GLY A 28 7.60 14.96 2.33
C GLY A 28 7.06 13.55 2.11
N VAL A 29 6.71 13.19 0.86
CA VAL A 29 6.23 11.84 0.51
C VAL A 29 7.25 10.75 0.87
N ILE A 30 8.54 11.00 0.64
CA ILE A 30 9.62 10.07 1.02
C ILE A 30 9.67 9.87 2.54
N PHE A 31 9.66 10.93 3.34
CA PHE A 31 9.61 10.81 4.79
C PHE A 31 8.31 10.15 5.29
N LEU A 32 7.17 10.41 4.66
CA LEU A 32 5.90 9.75 5.00
C LEU A 32 5.98 8.23 4.79
N GLY A 33 6.55 7.77 3.67
CA GLY A 33 6.78 6.34 3.45
C GLY A 33 7.72 5.72 4.48
N ILE A 34 8.83 6.40 4.79
CA ILE A 34 9.83 5.94 5.78
C ILE A 34 9.25 5.86 7.19
N PHE A 35 8.49 6.86 7.63
CA PHE A 35 7.88 6.86 8.96
C PHE A 35 6.65 5.95 9.04
N ALA A 36 5.88 5.77 7.96
CA ALA A 36 4.83 4.77 7.89
C ALA A 36 5.38 3.33 7.97
N ASP A 37 6.49 3.02 7.28
CA ASP A 37 7.22 1.75 7.47
C ASP A 37 7.70 1.60 8.91
N ALA A 38 8.35 2.65 9.44
CA ALA A 38 8.95 2.62 10.77
C ALA A 38 7.92 2.41 11.89
N GLU A 39 6.70 2.96 11.77
CA GLU A 39 5.62 2.78 12.75
C GLU A 39 4.86 1.45 12.54
N ASN A 40 4.43 1.12 11.32
CA ASN A 40 3.67 -0.11 11.04
C ASN A 40 4.48 -1.39 11.31
N SER A 41 5.81 -1.30 11.31
CA SER A 41 6.70 -2.40 11.69
C SER A 41 7.27 -2.30 13.11
N GLU A 42 6.88 -1.30 13.92
CA GLU A 42 7.30 -1.19 15.32
C GLU A 42 6.51 -2.16 16.20
N SER A 43 7.00 -3.40 16.25
CA SER A 43 6.45 -4.40 17.15
C SER A 43 6.87 -4.12 18.60
N ARG A 44 6.01 -4.44 19.57
CA ARG A 44 6.37 -4.39 21.01
C ARG A 44 7.57 -5.30 21.35
N TYR A 45 7.97 -6.22 20.45
CA TYR A 45 9.11 -7.13 20.62
C TYR A 45 10.46 -6.51 20.24
N ASP A 46 10.48 -5.36 19.55
CA ASP A 46 11.69 -4.57 19.24
C ASP A 46 12.31 -3.97 20.51
N PHE A 47 11.48 -3.76 21.54
CA PHE A 47 11.90 -3.44 22.89
C PHE A 47 12.20 -4.74 23.65
N ARG A 48 13.47 -4.95 24.01
CA ARG A 48 13.93 -6.13 24.75
C ARG A 48 14.34 -5.71 26.15
N CYS A 49 14.20 -6.60 27.13
CA CYS A 49 14.75 -6.43 28.48
C CYS A 49 15.39 -7.76 28.89
N ASP A 50 16.52 -7.72 29.58
CA ASP A 50 17.06 -8.93 30.21
C ASP A 50 16.16 -9.33 31.40
N VAL A 51 15.72 -10.58 31.45
CA VAL A 51 14.78 -11.10 32.45
C VAL A 51 15.21 -12.50 32.86
N THR A 52 15.78 -12.60 34.05
CA THR A 52 16.09 -13.89 34.68
C THR A 52 14.83 -14.73 34.91
N LYS A 53 14.95 -16.05 34.75
CA LYS A 53 13.83 -17.01 34.71
C LYS A 53 12.94 -16.89 35.95
N GLY A 54 11.64 -16.66 35.74
CA GLY A 54 10.62 -16.72 36.80
C GLY A 54 9.51 -15.66 36.75
N ARG A 55 9.70 -14.55 36.01
CA ARG A 55 8.63 -13.55 35.77
C ARG A 55 8.19 -13.51 34.32
N ASN A 56 6.93 -13.13 34.10
CA ASN A 56 6.34 -13.01 32.76
C ASN A 56 7.04 -11.89 31.97
N ILE A 57 7.85 -12.29 30.99
CA ILE A 57 8.71 -11.40 30.20
C ILE A 57 7.91 -10.32 29.44
N ASP A 58 6.72 -10.63 28.94
CA ASP A 58 5.89 -9.66 28.21
C ASP A 58 5.24 -8.63 29.13
N LEU A 59 4.99 -8.97 30.40
CA LEU A 59 4.52 -8.02 31.41
C LEU A 59 5.63 -7.04 31.81
N VAL A 60 6.88 -7.52 31.96
CA VAL A 60 8.06 -6.68 32.21
C VAL A 60 8.30 -5.75 31.03
N ARG A 61 8.43 -6.33 29.82
CA ARG A 61 8.58 -5.60 28.55
C ARG A 61 7.50 -4.52 28.37
N GLY A 62 6.24 -4.86 28.60
CA GLY A 62 5.12 -3.93 28.48
C GLY A 62 5.25 -2.73 29.42
N ARG A 63 5.43 -2.97 30.73
CA ARG A 63 5.59 -1.90 31.73
C ARG A 63 6.84 -1.06 31.52
N CYS A 64 7.95 -1.67 31.12
CA CYS A 64 9.18 -0.95 30.82
C CYS A 64 9.07 -0.10 29.56
N PHE A 65 8.35 -0.55 28.54
CA PHE A 65 8.04 0.24 27.35
C PHE A 65 7.09 1.41 27.66
N GLU A 66 6.07 1.21 28.50
CA GLU A 66 5.19 2.30 28.98
C GLU A 66 5.95 3.38 29.77
N LEU A 67 6.96 2.99 30.57
CA LEU A 67 7.83 3.93 31.27
C LEU A 67 8.79 4.66 30.31
N TYR A 68 9.31 3.96 29.31
CA TYR A 68 10.17 4.53 28.27
C TYR A 68 9.44 5.60 27.45
N GLU A 69 8.25 5.30 26.91
CA GLU A 69 7.47 6.28 26.15
C GLU A 69 7.08 7.47 27.03
N LYS A 70 6.61 7.26 28.28
CA LYS A 70 6.31 8.38 29.19
C LYS A 70 7.51 9.29 29.50
N GLN A 71 8.74 8.78 29.39
CA GLN A 71 9.95 9.55 29.65
C GLN A 71 10.50 10.27 28.40
N TYR A 72 10.45 9.63 27.21
CA TYR A 72 11.08 10.14 25.97
C TYR A 72 10.07 10.65 24.92
N ASN A 73 8.80 10.32 25.08
CA ASN A 73 7.65 10.77 24.28
C ASN A 73 6.56 11.34 25.21
N LYS A 74 6.95 12.28 26.07
CA LYS A 74 6.13 12.87 27.16
C LYS A 74 4.72 13.35 26.77
N HIS A 75 4.49 13.61 25.49
CA HIS A 75 3.24 14.15 24.95
C HIS A 75 2.41 13.11 24.17
N ASP A 76 2.84 11.84 24.14
CA ASP A 76 2.21 10.74 23.39
C ASP A 76 1.95 11.07 21.91
N VAL A 77 2.83 11.88 21.29
CA VAL A 77 2.72 12.30 19.89
C VAL A 77 3.57 11.38 19.02
N PRO A 78 3.00 10.62 18.06
CA PRO A 78 3.80 9.82 17.16
C PRO A 78 4.65 10.68 16.22
N ILE A 79 5.88 10.24 15.95
CA ILE A 79 6.84 10.99 15.11
C ILE A 79 6.28 11.19 13.69
N TYR A 80 5.57 10.18 13.15
CA TYR A 80 4.93 10.29 11.84
C TYR A 80 3.86 11.40 11.81
N THR A 81 3.09 11.59 12.88
CA THR A 81 2.07 12.64 13.00
C THR A 81 2.69 14.03 13.00
N PHE A 82 3.80 14.22 13.73
CA PHE A 82 4.58 15.45 13.69
C PHE A 82 5.11 15.75 12.27
N VAL A 83 5.63 14.74 11.57
CA VAL A 83 6.13 14.86 10.19
C VAL A 83 5.01 15.23 9.21
N ILE A 84 3.84 14.58 9.29
CA ILE A 84 2.65 14.94 8.49
C ILE A 84 2.33 16.43 8.66
N MET A 85 2.18 16.90 9.90
CA MET A 85 1.78 18.28 10.18
C MET A 85 2.81 19.31 9.68
N ASN A 86 4.10 19.03 9.79
CA ASN A 86 5.17 19.89 9.28
C ASN A 86 5.10 20.05 7.75
N PHE A 87 5.04 18.94 7.00
CA PHE A 87 5.01 19.00 5.54
C PHE A 87 3.68 19.55 5.01
N PHE A 88 2.55 19.18 5.63
CA PHE A 88 1.21 19.62 5.23
C PHE A 88 0.99 21.12 5.45
N LEU A 89 1.24 21.66 6.66
CA LEU A 89 0.97 23.08 6.93
C LEU A 89 1.85 24.01 6.10
N ILE A 90 3.12 23.65 5.87
CA ILE A 90 4.02 24.43 4.99
C ILE A 90 3.56 24.36 3.52
N GLY A 91 3.04 23.21 3.06
CA GLY A 91 2.44 23.07 1.73
C GLY A 91 1.17 23.91 1.57
N THR A 92 0.29 23.91 2.57
CA THR A 92 -0.97 24.67 2.58
C THR A 92 -0.75 26.18 2.44
N VAL A 93 0.30 26.75 3.04
CA VAL A 93 0.65 28.17 2.83
C VAL A 93 1.00 28.47 1.36
N CYS A 94 1.71 27.57 0.67
CA CYS A 94 2.02 27.74 -0.76
C CYS A 94 0.76 27.68 -1.63
N VAL A 95 -0.20 26.82 -1.30
CA VAL A 95 -1.49 26.70 -2.02
C VAL A 95 -2.35 27.95 -1.80
N ILE A 96 -2.52 28.39 -0.55
CA ILE A 96 -3.26 29.63 -0.22
C ILE A 96 -2.64 30.84 -0.94
N TYR A 97 -1.31 30.95 -0.95
CA TYR A 97 -0.63 31.99 -1.70
C TYR A 97 -0.91 31.91 -3.20
N SER A 98 -0.82 30.73 -3.82
CA SER A 98 -1.06 30.57 -5.26
C SER A 98 -2.50 30.94 -5.65
N GLN A 99 -3.48 30.59 -4.80
CA GLN A 99 -4.88 31.00 -4.98
C GLN A 99 -5.09 32.52 -4.89
N ILE A 100 -4.43 33.20 -3.93
CA ILE A 100 -4.49 34.66 -3.79
C ILE A 100 -3.77 35.38 -4.94
N ALA A 101 -2.63 34.84 -5.38
CA ALA A 101 -1.79 35.45 -6.41
C ALA A 101 -2.36 35.26 -7.83
N SER A 102 -2.94 34.09 -8.15
CA SER A 102 -3.28 33.75 -9.53
C SER A 102 -4.20 34.76 -10.22
N PRO A 103 -5.31 35.25 -9.63
CA PRO A 103 -6.17 36.22 -10.30
C PRO A 103 -5.41 37.50 -10.71
N THR A 104 -4.45 37.94 -9.90
CA THR A 104 -3.59 39.09 -10.21
C THR A 104 -2.58 38.75 -11.31
N VAL A 105 -2.00 37.55 -11.30
CA VAL A 105 -1.05 37.08 -12.33
C VAL A 105 -1.75 36.87 -13.68
N ASP A 106 -2.97 36.34 -13.69
CA ASP A 106 -3.75 36.05 -14.89
C ASP A 106 -4.25 37.36 -15.55
N GLN A 107 -4.75 38.33 -14.78
CA GLN A 107 -5.14 39.68 -15.26
C GLN A 107 -3.97 40.49 -15.86
N LEU A 108 -2.74 40.19 -15.42
CA LEU A 108 -1.51 40.82 -15.91
C LEU A 108 -0.82 40.01 -17.01
N SER A 109 -1.43 38.90 -17.46
CA SER A 109 -0.88 38.05 -18.53
C SER A 109 -1.40 38.48 -19.90
N PRO A 110 -0.55 38.59 -20.95
CA PRO A 110 -0.94 39.01 -22.31
C PRO A 110 -2.06 38.20 -22.98
N SER A 111 -2.46 37.06 -22.43
CA SER A 111 -3.57 36.25 -22.96
C SER A 111 -4.96 36.89 -22.79
N ALA A 112 -5.09 37.95 -21.99
CA ALA A 112 -6.36 38.66 -21.76
C ALA A 112 -6.71 39.72 -22.84
N ARG A 113 -6.03 39.73 -23.99
CA ARG A 113 -6.01 40.89 -24.91
C ARG A 113 -7.25 41.09 -25.80
N ASN A 114 -8.29 40.26 -25.66
CA ASN A 114 -9.46 40.25 -26.54
C ASN A 114 -10.75 40.60 -25.77
N GLY A 115 -11.08 41.89 -25.65
CA GLY A 115 -12.37 42.38 -25.16
C GLY A 115 -12.33 43.80 -24.59
N ASP A 116 -13.08 44.72 -25.21
CA ASP A 116 -13.50 46.05 -24.73
C ASP A 116 -12.45 46.96 -24.04
N VAL A 117 -11.87 47.84 -24.86
CA VAL A 117 -10.59 48.52 -24.61
C VAL A 117 -10.62 49.63 -23.54
N GLU A 118 -11.68 50.43 -23.40
CA GLU A 118 -11.59 51.70 -22.66
C GLU A 118 -11.95 51.65 -21.17
N ARG A 119 -12.91 50.82 -20.74
CA ARG A 119 -13.17 50.65 -19.28
C ARG A 119 -12.14 49.75 -18.60
N GLN A 120 -11.62 48.75 -19.29
CA GLN A 120 -10.55 47.89 -18.74
C GLN A 120 -9.25 48.66 -18.51
N LEU A 121 -8.89 49.61 -19.40
CA LEU A 121 -7.60 50.30 -19.35
C LEU A 121 -7.35 51.03 -18.01
N GLY A 122 -8.38 51.61 -17.41
CA GLY A 122 -8.30 52.29 -16.12
C GLY A 122 -8.06 51.32 -14.96
N ASP A 123 -8.90 50.29 -14.86
CA ASP A 123 -8.82 49.31 -13.76
C ASP A 123 -7.55 48.45 -13.87
N GLN A 124 -7.16 48.05 -15.08
CA GLN A 124 -5.92 47.34 -15.35
C GLN A 124 -4.68 48.19 -15.00
N ARG A 125 -4.69 49.51 -15.25
CA ARG A 125 -3.61 50.42 -14.85
C ARG A 125 -3.51 50.60 -13.34
N ASN A 126 -4.63 50.54 -12.63
CA ASN A 126 -4.66 50.49 -11.16
C ASN A 126 -4.17 49.14 -10.62
N ALA A 127 -4.53 48.02 -11.26
CA ALA A 127 -4.04 46.68 -10.93
C ALA A 127 -2.53 46.52 -11.18
N LEU A 128 -1.99 47.08 -12.27
CA LEU A 128 -0.55 47.11 -12.59
C LEU A 128 0.29 47.86 -11.54
N SER A 129 -0.26 48.97 -11.02
CA SER A 129 0.44 49.89 -10.13
C SER A 129 0.28 49.58 -8.64
N SER A 130 -0.69 48.73 -8.29
CA SER A 130 -0.88 48.19 -6.94
C SER A 130 0.35 47.39 -6.47
N LYS A 131 0.51 47.25 -5.15
CA LYS A 131 1.58 46.44 -4.50
C LYS A 131 1.10 45.06 -3.98
N LYS A 132 -0.16 44.67 -4.26
CA LYS A 132 -0.83 43.47 -3.69
C LYS A 132 -0.04 42.16 -3.89
N LEU A 133 0.53 41.92 -5.07
CA LEU A 133 1.25 40.69 -5.40
C LEU A 133 2.58 40.58 -4.63
N PHE A 134 3.32 41.69 -4.53
CA PHE A 134 4.54 41.79 -3.73
C PHE A 134 4.25 41.55 -2.24
N ILE A 135 3.20 42.18 -1.70
CA ILE A 135 2.78 42.00 -0.29
C ILE A 135 2.40 40.53 -0.04
N ALA A 136 1.60 39.91 -0.92
CA ALA A 136 1.25 38.51 -0.80
C ALA A 136 2.48 37.57 -0.84
N TYR A 137 3.48 37.87 -1.68
CA TYR A 137 4.73 37.10 -1.72
C TYR A 137 5.51 37.22 -0.40
N CYS A 138 5.68 38.43 0.12
CA CYS A 138 6.34 38.66 1.41
C CYS A 138 5.60 37.98 2.57
N CYS A 139 4.26 38.01 2.57
CA CYS A 139 3.44 37.31 3.56
C CYS A 139 3.64 35.79 3.54
N GLN A 140 3.71 35.15 2.36
CA GLN A 140 3.94 33.69 2.30
C GLN A 140 5.36 33.30 2.75
N LEU A 141 6.38 34.10 2.43
CA LEU A 141 7.75 33.85 2.86
C LEU A 141 7.85 33.96 4.38
N PHE A 142 7.29 35.02 4.97
CA PHE A 142 7.22 35.22 6.41
C PHE A 142 6.47 34.07 7.11
N ALA A 143 5.29 33.69 6.62
CA ALA A 143 4.53 32.57 7.18
C ALA A 143 5.30 31.25 7.12
N ARG A 144 5.99 30.95 6.01
CA ARG A 144 6.85 29.75 5.87
C ARG A 144 8.07 29.79 6.79
N ILE A 145 8.68 30.96 7.01
CA ILE A 145 9.77 31.17 7.98
C ILE A 145 9.27 30.87 9.40
N VAL A 146 8.16 31.51 9.82
CA VAL A 146 7.58 31.35 11.16
C VAL A 146 7.18 29.89 11.42
N LEU A 147 6.50 29.24 10.46
CA LEU A 147 6.16 27.81 10.57
C LEU A 147 7.40 26.92 10.69
N LYS A 148 8.44 27.14 9.88
CA LYS A 148 9.67 26.34 9.97
C LYS A 148 10.42 26.51 11.29
N VAL A 149 10.54 27.74 11.78
CA VAL A 149 11.15 28.01 13.09
C VAL A 149 10.31 27.36 14.20
N LEU A 150 8.98 27.52 14.17
CA LEU A 150 8.06 26.89 15.11
C LEU A 150 8.20 25.36 15.12
N PHE A 151 8.21 24.71 13.97
CA PHE A 151 8.37 23.25 13.87
C PHE A 151 9.73 22.76 14.38
N MET A 152 10.83 23.48 14.11
CA MET A 152 12.15 23.12 14.63
C MET A 152 12.28 23.31 16.15
N VAL A 153 11.67 24.36 16.71
CA VAL A 153 11.58 24.57 18.17
C VAL A 153 10.70 23.48 18.80
N LEU A 154 9.53 23.20 18.22
CA LEU A 154 8.60 22.17 18.70
C LEU A 154 9.26 20.78 18.71
N GLN A 155 10.06 20.45 17.68
CA GLN A 155 10.83 19.20 17.64
C GLN A 155 11.91 19.13 18.73
N SER A 156 12.70 20.20 18.87
CA SER A 156 13.96 20.18 19.64
C SER A 156 13.83 20.60 21.11
N GLN A 157 12.75 21.29 21.49
CA GLN A 157 12.54 21.79 22.86
C GLN A 157 11.32 21.17 23.57
N PHE A 158 10.33 20.71 22.82
CA PHE A 158 9.03 20.33 23.39
C PHE A 158 8.69 18.85 23.22
N LEU A 159 8.65 18.33 21.98
CA LEU A 159 8.22 16.96 21.70
C LEU A 159 9.32 15.92 21.94
N TYR A 160 10.51 16.12 21.37
CA TYR A 160 11.59 15.12 21.39
C TYR A 160 12.96 15.69 21.85
N PRO A 161 13.04 16.53 22.91
CA PRO A 161 14.27 17.26 23.26
C PRO A 161 15.45 16.36 23.66
N LEU A 162 15.18 15.17 24.22
CA LEU A 162 16.20 14.19 24.61
C LEU A 162 16.50 13.15 23.51
N GLY A 163 15.66 13.09 22.47
CA GLY A 163 15.60 11.95 21.55
C GLY A 163 15.24 10.62 22.25
N PHE A 164 15.43 9.52 21.54
CA PHE A 164 15.13 8.17 22.00
C PHE A 164 16.44 7.42 22.29
N PRO A 165 16.81 7.10 23.54
CA PRO A 165 18.03 6.33 23.81
C PRO A 165 17.82 4.85 23.44
N PRO A 166 18.85 4.15 22.94
CA PRO A 166 18.76 2.71 22.69
C PRO A 166 18.75 1.90 23.98
N ASN A 167 19.50 2.30 25.02
CA ASN A 167 19.54 1.62 26.31
C ASN A 167 18.64 2.34 27.31
N PHE A 168 17.91 1.57 28.14
CA PHE A 168 16.97 2.08 29.14
C PHE A 168 17.01 1.23 30.42
N PRO A 169 17.49 1.78 31.56
CA PRO A 169 17.40 1.12 32.86
C PRO A 169 15.98 1.26 33.42
N CYS A 170 15.18 0.21 33.29
CA CYS A 170 13.81 0.17 33.78
C CYS A 170 13.74 -0.29 35.25
N TYR A 171 13.05 0.47 36.11
CA TYR A 171 12.78 0.07 37.50
C TYR A 171 11.32 -0.30 37.69
N LEU A 172 11.02 -1.55 38.07
CA LEU A 172 9.66 -2.01 38.38
C LEU A 172 9.54 -2.42 39.84
N THR A 173 8.61 -1.80 40.56
CA THR A 173 8.19 -2.24 41.90
C THR A 173 7.34 -3.51 41.84
N SER A 174 7.61 -4.46 42.74
CA SER A 174 6.73 -5.61 42.97
C SER A 174 5.56 -5.20 43.88
N GLY A 175 4.36 -5.64 43.53
CA GLY A 175 3.12 -5.37 44.27
C GLY A 175 2.20 -4.37 43.56
N GLY A 176 0.91 -4.71 43.49
CA GLY A 176 -0.15 -3.75 43.18
C GLY A 176 -0.73 -3.17 44.48
N SER A 177 -1.40 -2.01 44.38
CA SER A 177 -2.23 -1.39 45.42
C SER A 177 -1.63 -1.26 46.84
N GLN A 178 -1.20 -0.03 47.15
CA GLN A 178 -0.75 0.50 48.45
C GLN A 178 0.70 0.22 48.90
N PRO A 179 1.30 1.11 49.75
CA PRO A 179 2.74 1.16 49.91
C PRO A 179 3.24 0.94 51.35
N ARG A 180 4.17 -0.01 51.51
CA ARG A 180 5.37 0.08 52.38
C ARG A 180 6.28 -1.11 52.07
N ASN A 181 7.58 -0.85 51.94
CA ASN A 181 8.63 -1.85 51.67
C ASN A 181 8.48 -2.66 50.36
N SER A 182 8.11 -2.02 49.25
CA SER A 182 8.18 -2.63 47.91
C SER A 182 9.64 -2.76 47.45
N THR A 183 10.17 -3.98 47.38
CA THR A 183 11.43 -4.26 46.69
C THR A 183 11.21 -4.14 45.17
N GLY A 184 11.71 -3.04 44.60
CA GLY A 184 11.77 -2.86 43.15
C GLY A 184 13.00 -3.51 42.54
N VAL A 185 12.87 -3.93 41.28
CA VAL A 185 13.91 -4.62 40.53
C VAL A 185 14.23 -3.84 39.25
N TRP A 186 15.52 -3.68 39.00
CA TRP A 186 16.06 -3.09 37.78
C TRP A 186 16.11 -4.12 36.65
N TYR A 187 15.81 -3.66 35.45
CA TYR A 187 15.84 -4.40 34.20
C TYR A 187 16.61 -3.56 33.17
N GLU A 188 17.68 -4.11 32.62
CA GLU A 188 18.35 -3.46 31.49
C GLU A 188 17.56 -3.75 30.21
N CYS A 189 17.03 -2.69 29.59
CA CYS A 189 16.24 -2.77 28.38
C CYS A 189 16.94 -2.10 27.20
N HIS A 190 16.72 -2.64 26.00
CA HIS A 190 17.30 -2.19 24.75
C HIS A 190 16.20 -2.01 23.68
N ASN A 191 16.03 -0.79 23.20
CA ASN A 191 15.20 -0.43 22.05
C ASN A 191 16.06 -0.43 20.78
N GLN A 192 15.94 -1.48 19.97
CA GLN A 192 16.71 -1.62 18.73
C GLN A 192 16.37 -0.57 17.65
N ARG A 193 15.20 0.07 17.74
CA ARG A 193 14.68 1.03 16.75
C ARG A 193 15.02 2.49 17.08
N ALA A 194 15.40 2.78 18.33
CA ALA A 194 15.69 4.13 18.83
C ALA A 194 16.77 4.87 18.01
N THR A 195 17.87 4.19 17.65
CA THR A 195 18.93 4.77 16.81
C THR A 195 18.42 5.14 15.40
N LYS A 196 17.56 4.30 14.79
CA LYS A 196 16.90 4.60 13.49
C LYS A 196 15.96 5.81 13.63
N LYS A 197 15.15 5.88 14.72
CA LYS A 197 14.29 7.04 15.04
C LYS A 197 15.10 8.34 15.15
N ASN A 198 16.19 8.36 15.92
CA ASN A 198 17.03 9.54 16.09
C ASN A 198 17.67 10.03 14.78
N SER A 199 18.19 9.11 13.95
CA SER A 199 18.78 9.46 12.66
C SER A 199 17.75 10.12 11.72
N TRP A 200 16.53 9.59 11.65
CA TRP A 200 15.47 10.20 10.82
C TRP A 200 14.98 11.53 11.39
N MET A 201 14.84 11.70 12.70
CA MET A 201 14.54 13.00 13.31
C MET A 201 15.62 14.05 13.01
N ARG A 202 16.90 13.67 13.06
CA ARG A 202 18.01 14.56 12.66
C ARG A 202 17.94 14.92 11.18
N ALA A 203 17.61 13.97 10.30
CA ALA A 203 17.42 14.25 8.88
C ALA A 203 16.27 15.24 8.62
N VAL A 204 15.13 15.10 9.29
CA VAL A 204 13.99 16.05 9.21
C VAL A 204 14.38 17.45 9.70
N LEU A 205 15.20 17.55 10.76
CA LEU A 205 15.69 18.83 11.28
C LEU A 205 16.65 19.51 10.28
N VAL A 206 17.62 18.77 9.74
CA VAL A 206 18.59 19.26 8.74
C VAL A 206 17.87 19.73 7.47
N VAL A 207 16.94 18.93 6.96
CA VAL A 207 16.12 19.30 5.79
C VAL A 207 15.29 20.56 6.08
N ASN A 208 14.69 20.69 7.27
CA ASN A 208 13.99 21.92 7.64
C ASN A 208 14.91 23.15 7.62
N GLY A 209 16.12 23.03 8.16
CA GLY A 209 17.14 24.09 8.17
C GLY A 209 17.60 24.51 6.77
N ILE A 210 17.90 23.56 5.88
CA ILE A 210 18.30 23.84 4.48
C ILE A 210 17.21 24.65 3.76
N PHE A 211 15.95 24.23 3.88
CA PHE A 211 14.84 24.95 3.26
C PHE A 211 14.52 26.28 3.95
N LEU A 212 14.78 26.44 5.26
CA LEU A 212 14.69 27.76 5.90
C LEU A 212 15.75 28.71 5.37
N PHE A 213 17.01 28.25 5.23
CA PHE A 213 18.09 29.06 4.69
C PHE A 213 17.77 29.59 3.28
N GLY A 214 17.29 28.72 2.38
CA GLY A 214 16.89 29.13 1.03
C GLY A 214 15.78 30.19 1.02
N ILE A 215 14.76 30.05 1.89
CA ILE A 215 13.67 31.04 2.02
C ILE A 215 14.19 32.36 2.62
N LEU A 216 15.13 32.32 3.56
CA LEU A 216 15.80 33.52 4.09
C LEU A 216 16.63 34.23 3.02
N SER A 217 17.40 33.50 2.21
CA SER A 217 18.14 34.08 1.08
C SER A 217 17.22 34.73 0.05
N GLU A 218 16.11 34.08 -0.31
CA GLU A 218 15.08 34.65 -1.19
C GLU A 218 14.46 35.93 -0.59
N THR A 219 14.12 35.90 0.71
CA THR A 219 13.56 37.04 1.43
C THR A 219 14.53 38.23 1.46
N VAL A 220 15.81 37.99 1.79
CA VAL A 220 16.84 39.04 1.82
C VAL A 220 17.06 39.64 0.42
N TYR A 221 17.13 38.81 -0.62
CA TYR A 221 17.24 39.29 -2.01
C TYR A 221 16.07 40.21 -2.39
N ILE A 222 14.83 39.80 -2.10
CA ILE A 222 13.62 40.58 -2.43
C ILE A 222 13.59 41.91 -1.66
N LEU A 223 13.92 41.90 -0.36
CA LEU A 223 13.93 43.10 0.47
C LEU A 223 15.04 44.09 0.07
N LEU A 224 16.26 43.61 -0.20
CA LEU A 224 17.36 44.46 -0.71
C LEU A 224 17.00 45.09 -2.06
N ARG A 225 16.34 44.34 -2.95
CA ARG A 225 15.89 44.86 -4.25
C ARG A 225 14.77 45.88 -4.12
N ALA A 226 13.80 45.62 -3.23
CA ALA A 226 12.70 46.54 -2.94
C ALA A 226 13.19 47.84 -2.27
N TRP A 227 14.24 47.77 -1.43
CA TRP A 227 14.88 48.95 -0.83
C TRP A 227 15.67 49.78 -1.85
N LYS A 228 16.31 49.14 -2.84
CA LYS A 228 17.04 49.83 -3.91
C LYS A 228 16.12 50.44 -4.97
N GLU A 229 14.95 49.87 -5.21
CA GLU A 229 14.03 50.32 -6.26
C GLU A 229 12.56 50.23 -5.80
N ASP A 230 12.01 51.33 -5.29
CA ASP A 230 10.63 51.42 -4.81
C ASP A 230 9.57 50.95 -5.83
N SER A 231 9.88 51.11 -7.13
CA SER A 231 9.00 50.70 -8.23
C SER A 231 8.97 49.19 -8.48
N PHE A 232 9.93 48.42 -7.96
CA PHE A 232 9.94 46.95 -7.97
C PHE A 232 8.77 46.36 -7.16
N MET A 233 8.26 47.07 -6.15
CA MET A 233 7.12 46.62 -5.35
C MET A 233 5.78 46.65 -6.12
N LYS A 234 5.72 47.29 -7.29
CA LYS A 234 4.50 47.34 -8.13
C LYS A 234 4.29 46.00 -8.82
N ASN A 235 3.04 45.55 -8.90
CA ASN A 235 2.67 44.24 -9.44
C ASN A 235 3.31 43.93 -10.80
N SER A 236 3.35 44.91 -11.71
CA SER A 236 3.99 44.76 -13.03
C SER A 236 5.48 44.41 -12.95
N LYS A 237 6.29 45.27 -12.33
CA LYS A 237 7.74 45.05 -12.20
C LYS A 237 8.09 43.83 -11.35
N PHE A 238 7.27 43.48 -10.35
CA PHE A 238 7.47 42.27 -9.57
C PHE A 238 7.20 41.00 -10.40
N LEU A 239 6.11 40.97 -11.17
CA LEU A 239 5.75 39.87 -12.07
C LEU A 239 6.81 39.66 -13.14
N GLU A 240 7.23 40.73 -13.82
CA GLU A 240 8.24 40.69 -14.86
C GLU A 240 9.63 40.30 -14.31
N ALA A 241 10.10 40.99 -13.27
CA ALA A 241 11.51 40.97 -12.90
C ALA A 241 11.86 40.02 -11.75
N HIS A 242 10.88 39.31 -11.17
CA HIS A 242 11.10 38.27 -10.15
C HIS A 242 10.35 36.96 -10.42
N LEU A 243 9.09 36.99 -10.87
CA LEU A 243 8.36 35.76 -11.22
C LEU A 243 8.67 35.26 -12.64
N ASN A 244 8.85 36.18 -13.60
CA ASN A 244 9.22 35.96 -15.01
C ASN A 244 8.59 34.72 -15.68
N PRO A 245 7.27 34.76 -15.97
CA PRO A 245 6.56 33.63 -16.56
C PRO A 245 6.76 33.45 -18.08
N PHE A 246 7.53 34.30 -18.77
CA PHE A 246 7.46 34.42 -20.24
C PHE A 246 8.49 33.63 -21.07
N HIS A 247 9.46 32.96 -20.45
CA HIS A 247 10.40 32.06 -21.15
C HIS A 247 9.86 30.63 -21.32
N THR A 248 8.63 30.51 -21.84
CA THR A 248 8.06 29.28 -22.41
C THR A 248 7.34 29.64 -23.70
N ASN A 249 7.74 29.00 -24.81
CA ASN A 249 7.27 29.22 -26.18
C ASN A 249 7.75 30.52 -26.86
N SER A 250 9.04 30.61 -27.17
CA SER A 250 9.54 31.45 -28.27
C SER A 250 10.81 30.85 -28.90
N GLN A 251 10.58 29.90 -29.82
CA GLN A 251 11.57 29.43 -30.83
C GLN A 251 10.89 29.09 -32.17
N ASN A 252 9.58 28.79 -32.18
CA ASN A 252 8.84 28.37 -33.37
C ASN A 252 7.73 29.38 -33.77
N ALA A 253 8.08 30.56 -34.30
CA ALA A 253 7.15 31.42 -35.08
C ALA A 253 7.88 32.59 -35.80
N THR A 254 8.22 32.38 -37.07
CA THR A 254 8.28 33.34 -38.19
C THR A 254 8.42 34.85 -37.92
N THR A 255 9.57 35.43 -38.30
CA THR A 255 9.75 36.89 -38.46
C THR A 255 9.61 37.30 -39.94
N SER A 256 8.73 38.26 -40.23
CA SER A 256 8.47 38.90 -41.53
C SER A 256 7.52 40.09 -41.27
N THR A 257 7.68 41.33 -41.75
CA THR A 257 8.63 41.97 -42.70
C THR A 257 8.71 43.49 -42.35
N MET A 258 9.60 44.26 -43.01
CA MET A 258 9.78 45.74 -42.94
C MET A 258 10.53 46.23 -41.66
N LEU A 259 11.44 47.23 -41.69
CA LEU A 259 11.96 48.10 -42.78
C LEU A 259 13.45 48.50 -42.50
N ARG A 260 14.21 48.87 -43.55
CA ARG A 260 15.64 49.32 -43.55
C ARG A 260 15.74 50.81 -43.11
N PRO A 261 16.79 51.31 -42.41
CA PRO A 261 18.12 51.55 -43.01
C PRO A 261 19.41 51.21 -42.20
N GLU A 262 20.48 51.02 -42.98
CA GLU A 262 21.93 50.90 -42.66
C GLU A 262 22.57 52.27 -42.29
N PRO A 263 23.84 52.39 -41.81
CA PRO A 263 25.09 51.81 -42.40
C PRO A 263 26.24 51.49 -41.38
N PRO A 264 27.54 51.36 -41.75
CA PRO A 264 28.15 50.43 -42.74
C PRO A 264 29.42 49.68 -42.19
N GLN A 265 30.10 48.92 -43.08
CA GLN A 265 31.47 48.36 -42.96
C GLN A 265 31.61 47.10 -42.04
N GLN A 266 32.55 46.18 -42.27
CA GLN A 266 33.72 46.20 -43.18
C GLN A 266 33.97 44.82 -43.86
N GLU A 267 34.81 44.79 -44.89
CA GLU A 267 35.10 43.61 -45.75
C GLU A 267 36.19 42.68 -45.19
N GLU A 268 36.09 41.35 -45.47
CA GLU A 268 37.14 40.41 -45.95
C GLU A 268 36.64 38.94 -45.80
N ARG A 269 37.06 37.91 -46.56
CA ARG A 269 37.61 37.81 -47.94
C ARG A 269 37.73 36.32 -48.39
N THR A 270 37.02 35.93 -49.47
CA THR A 270 37.07 34.63 -50.24
C THR A 270 37.03 33.30 -49.43
N GLU A 271 36.90 32.07 -49.99
CA GLU A 271 36.79 31.48 -51.36
C GLU A 271 35.63 30.43 -51.35
N GLN A 272 34.87 30.17 -52.43
CA GLN A 272 34.97 28.98 -53.35
C GLN A 272 35.15 27.61 -52.65
N GLU A 273 34.44 26.50 -52.93
CA GLU A 273 33.53 25.99 -54.01
C GLU A 273 32.68 24.78 -53.48
N THR A 274 31.68 24.13 -54.11
CA THR A 274 30.62 24.43 -55.13
C THR A 274 29.73 23.16 -55.35
N ASN A 275 28.43 23.32 -55.70
CA ASN A 275 27.40 22.28 -56.12
C ASN A 275 27.01 21.15 -55.11
N THR A 276 25.78 20.83 -54.67
CA THR A 276 24.38 20.72 -55.22
C THR A 276 24.17 19.81 -56.46
N PRO A 277 23.02 19.09 -56.61
CA PRO A 277 21.98 18.67 -55.66
C PRO A 277 21.43 17.22 -55.82
N GLN A 278 20.28 16.97 -55.17
CA GLN A 278 19.35 15.82 -55.10
C GLN A 278 18.87 15.20 -56.44
N GLU A 279 18.39 13.94 -56.37
CA GLU A 279 16.98 13.46 -56.57
C GLU A 279 16.90 11.98 -56.12
N GLN A 280 15.86 11.34 -55.53
CA GLN A 280 14.37 11.35 -55.51
C GLN A 280 13.69 10.31 -56.44
N HIS A 281 12.43 9.93 -56.12
CA HIS A 281 11.53 8.96 -56.80
C HIS A 281 11.88 7.44 -56.69
N GLN A 282 10.97 6.46 -56.88
CA GLN A 282 9.55 6.31 -56.45
C GLN A 282 9.13 4.81 -56.48
N GLU A 283 7.85 4.47 -56.30
CA GLU A 283 7.30 3.10 -56.16
C GLU A 283 6.96 2.41 -57.51
N GLU A 284 6.95 1.06 -57.55
CA GLU A 284 6.06 0.27 -58.45
C GLU A 284 5.93 -1.22 -58.02
N GLU A 285 4.90 -1.92 -58.52
CA GLU A 285 4.48 -3.28 -58.08
C GLU A 285 3.90 -4.13 -59.24
N LYS A 286 4.29 -5.43 -59.37
CA LYS A 286 3.44 -6.53 -59.93
C LYS A 286 4.04 -7.95 -59.93
N ASN A 287 3.11 -8.91 -59.93
CA ASN A 287 3.14 -10.37 -60.19
C ASN A 287 4.10 -10.84 -61.32
N GLU A 288 4.59 -12.08 -61.42
CA GLU A 288 4.45 -13.36 -60.65
C GLU A 288 5.66 -14.30 -60.98
N THR A 289 5.78 -15.63 -60.73
CA THR A 289 4.85 -16.77 -60.50
C THR A 289 5.59 -17.98 -59.85
N ASN A 290 4.85 -18.94 -59.27
CA ASN A 290 5.21 -20.38 -59.17
C ASN A 290 6.47 -20.79 -58.33
N ILE A 291 7.05 -21.99 -58.47
CA ILE A 291 6.71 -23.29 -57.80
C ILE A 291 8.00 -24.15 -57.64
N PRO A 292 8.21 -24.98 -56.59
CA PRO A 292 7.77 -24.90 -55.18
C PRO A 292 8.94 -25.02 -54.17
N HIS A 293 8.74 -24.66 -52.89
CA HIS A 293 9.54 -25.23 -51.79
C HIS A 293 8.73 -25.35 -50.50
N LEU A 294 8.85 -26.50 -49.83
CA LEU A 294 8.18 -26.82 -48.56
C LEU A 294 8.99 -26.31 -47.36
N PRO A 295 8.35 -25.62 -46.40
CA PRO A 295 8.82 -25.61 -45.02
C PRO A 295 7.72 -26.09 -44.07
N SER A 296 7.77 -27.38 -43.72
CA SER A 296 6.98 -27.94 -42.62
C SER A 296 7.46 -27.37 -41.29
N LYS A 297 6.80 -26.30 -40.81
CA LYS A 297 6.98 -25.73 -39.48
C LYS A 297 5.64 -25.82 -38.75
N PRO A 298 5.54 -26.50 -37.59
CA PRO A 298 4.26 -26.68 -36.93
C PRO A 298 3.68 -25.31 -36.54
N GLN A 299 2.48 -25.00 -37.02
CA GLN A 299 1.70 -23.90 -36.47
C GLN A 299 1.52 -24.17 -34.98
N LYS A 300 1.93 -23.23 -34.12
CA LYS A 300 1.46 -23.23 -32.74
C LYS A 300 -0.04 -23.02 -32.79
N LEU A 301 -0.79 -24.09 -32.50
CA LEU A 301 -2.22 -24.02 -32.28
C LEU A 301 -2.46 -22.99 -31.16
N GLN A 302 -2.95 -21.80 -31.52
CA GLN A 302 -3.30 -20.77 -30.54
C GLN A 302 -4.44 -21.34 -29.69
N LYS A 303 -4.23 -21.38 -28.37
CA LYS A 303 -5.28 -21.78 -27.44
C LYS A 303 -6.30 -20.64 -27.34
N PRO A 304 -7.59 -20.93 -27.14
CA PRO A 304 -8.57 -19.88 -26.82
C PRO A 304 -8.11 -19.07 -25.61
N PRO A 305 -8.30 -17.73 -25.59
CA PRO A 305 -7.99 -16.86 -24.46
C PRO A 305 -8.42 -17.41 -23.10
N LEU A 306 -9.62 -18.02 -23.02
CA LEU A 306 -10.08 -18.71 -21.82
C LEU A 306 -9.12 -19.83 -21.35
N GLN A 307 -8.72 -20.73 -22.25
CA GLN A 307 -7.84 -21.84 -21.90
C GLN A 307 -6.44 -21.35 -21.49
N GLU A 308 -5.94 -20.29 -22.14
CA GLU A 308 -4.66 -19.67 -21.74
C GLU A 308 -4.76 -18.98 -20.36
N PHE A 309 -5.88 -18.31 -20.05
CA PHE A 309 -6.13 -17.73 -18.72
C PHE A 309 -6.17 -18.81 -17.63
N ILE A 310 -6.88 -19.92 -17.86
CA ILE A 310 -6.98 -21.03 -16.90
C ILE A 310 -5.60 -21.65 -16.67
N GLU A 311 -4.85 -21.95 -17.74
CA GLU A 311 -3.51 -22.54 -17.62
C GLU A 311 -2.50 -21.61 -16.94
N ASN A 312 -2.50 -20.32 -17.27
CA ASN A 312 -1.61 -19.35 -16.63
C ASN A 312 -1.97 -19.13 -15.16
N THR A 313 -3.25 -19.03 -14.81
CA THR A 313 -3.70 -18.92 -13.40
C THR A 313 -3.26 -20.16 -12.61
N LYS A 314 -3.50 -21.37 -13.15
CA LYS A 314 -3.05 -22.61 -12.51
C LYS A 314 -1.52 -22.71 -12.42
N ARG A 315 -0.76 -22.11 -13.34
CA ARG A 315 0.70 -22.05 -13.29
C ARG A 315 1.19 -21.08 -12.20
N VAL A 316 0.70 -19.83 -12.17
CA VAL A 316 1.09 -18.82 -11.17
C VAL A 316 0.79 -19.32 -9.75
N ILE A 317 -0.39 -19.93 -9.52
CA ILE A 317 -0.70 -20.57 -8.25
C ILE A 317 0.33 -21.67 -7.91
N LYS A 318 0.69 -22.56 -8.84
CA LYS A 318 1.69 -23.62 -8.58
C LYS A 318 3.07 -23.07 -8.23
N ASP A 319 3.50 -22.02 -8.93
CA ASP A 319 4.82 -21.43 -8.77
C ASP A 319 4.92 -20.69 -7.42
N GLU A 320 4.03 -19.74 -7.15
CA GLU A 320 4.09 -18.87 -5.96
C GLU A 320 3.75 -19.61 -4.66
N THR A 321 2.80 -20.56 -4.69
CA THR A 321 2.43 -21.33 -3.49
C THR A 321 3.37 -22.50 -3.19
N ASN A 322 4.46 -22.68 -3.95
CA ASN A 322 5.34 -23.85 -3.81
C ASN A 322 6.12 -23.86 -2.50
N ARG A 323 6.72 -22.71 -2.14
CA ARG A 323 7.50 -22.50 -0.91
C ARG A 323 7.12 -21.16 -0.28
N PRO A 324 5.89 -21.03 0.25
CA PRO A 324 5.39 -19.76 0.75
C PRO A 324 6.27 -19.29 1.94
N PRO A 325 6.62 -17.99 2.05
CA PRO A 325 7.62 -17.52 3.01
C PRO A 325 7.34 -17.89 4.48
N GLN A 326 6.07 -18.10 4.84
CA GLN A 326 5.59 -18.49 6.16
C GLN A 326 5.96 -19.93 6.55
N LEU A 327 6.41 -20.77 5.60
CA LEU A 327 6.83 -22.16 5.79
C LEU A 327 8.34 -22.37 5.62
N ARG A 328 9.14 -21.30 5.61
CA ARG A 328 10.60 -21.42 5.70
C ARG A 328 10.98 -22.00 7.07
N SER A 329 11.82 -23.04 7.07
CA SER A 329 12.37 -23.61 8.31
C SER A 329 12.94 -22.52 9.22
N PRO A 330 12.59 -22.51 10.53
CA PRO A 330 13.19 -21.62 11.52
C PRO A 330 14.61 -22.05 11.92
N PHE A 331 15.02 -23.27 11.57
CA PHE A 331 16.34 -23.81 11.89
C PHE A 331 17.34 -23.48 10.76
N PRO A 332 18.45 -22.76 11.06
CA PRO A 332 19.53 -22.57 10.11
C PRO A 332 20.31 -23.88 9.90
N SER A 333 21.11 -23.94 8.84
CA SER A 333 22.10 -25.01 8.65
C SER A 333 23.05 -25.12 9.84
N THR A 334 23.46 -26.35 10.15
CA THR A 334 24.57 -26.68 11.04
C THR A 334 25.86 -25.98 10.58
N PRO A 335 26.49 -25.12 11.40
CA PRO A 335 27.71 -24.42 11.01
C PRO A 335 28.87 -25.39 10.77
N GLY A 336 29.33 -25.48 9.52
CA GLY A 336 30.47 -26.30 9.10
C GLY A 336 30.13 -27.43 8.14
N GLU A 337 28.89 -27.93 8.11
CA GLU A 337 28.51 -29.10 7.28
C GLU A 337 28.13 -28.74 5.83
N GLY A 338 28.02 -27.45 5.50
CA GLY A 338 27.81 -26.97 4.12
C GLY A 338 26.43 -27.27 3.49
N HIS A 339 25.61 -28.12 4.10
CA HIS A 339 24.27 -28.43 3.62
C HIS A 339 23.29 -27.25 3.80
N PRO A 340 22.55 -26.83 2.76
CA PRO A 340 21.58 -25.75 2.86
C PRO A 340 20.33 -26.19 3.65
N ALA A 341 19.73 -25.28 4.41
CA ALA A 341 18.57 -25.56 5.24
C ALA A 341 17.40 -26.18 4.44
N LYS A 342 16.85 -27.29 4.94
CA LYS A 342 15.84 -28.12 4.25
C LYS A 342 14.49 -27.38 4.16
N HIS A 343 14.31 -26.59 3.10
CA HIS A 343 13.06 -25.87 2.82
C HIS A 343 12.04 -26.76 2.10
N LEU A 344 11.16 -27.38 2.91
CA LEU A 344 10.02 -28.17 2.43
C LEU A 344 9.06 -27.32 1.58
N THR A 345 8.43 -27.96 0.59
CA THR A 345 7.34 -27.36 -0.19
C THR A 345 6.02 -27.43 0.57
N LEU A 346 5.04 -26.60 0.19
CA LEU A 346 3.70 -26.60 0.78
C LEU A 346 3.04 -28.00 0.72
N ASP A 347 3.22 -28.77 -0.36
CA ASP A 347 2.66 -30.13 -0.45
C ASP A 347 3.32 -31.13 0.49
N GLN A 348 4.61 -30.97 0.81
CA GLN A 348 5.34 -31.86 1.71
C GLN A 348 4.96 -31.63 3.18
N ILE A 349 4.89 -30.36 3.61
CA ILE A 349 4.67 -30.02 5.03
C ILE A 349 3.20 -29.81 5.40
N TYR A 350 2.31 -29.52 4.43
CA TYR A 350 0.89 -29.31 4.74
C TYR A 350 0.29 -30.55 5.37
N THR A 351 -0.31 -30.34 6.55
CA THR A 351 -1.05 -31.32 7.32
C THR A 351 -2.50 -30.86 7.33
N LYS A 352 -3.44 -31.74 6.98
CA LYS A 352 -4.85 -31.37 6.93
C LYS A 352 -5.29 -30.87 8.31
N LEU A 353 -5.94 -29.72 8.36
CA LEU A 353 -6.48 -29.15 9.61
C LEU A 353 -7.73 -29.91 10.08
N ALA A 354 -7.97 -29.91 11.40
CA ALA A 354 -9.25 -30.31 11.99
C ALA A 354 -10.28 -29.18 11.80
N VAL A 355 -11.42 -29.54 11.21
CA VAL A 355 -12.52 -28.63 10.86
C VAL A 355 -13.82 -29.25 11.36
N VAL A 356 -14.67 -28.45 12.01
CA VAL A 356 -16.01 -28.84 12.46
C VAL A 356 -17.07 -27.99 11.76
N PRO A 357 -18.28 -28.53 11.52
CA PRO A 357 -19.42 -27.71 11.13
C PRO A 357 -19.82 -26.77 12.27
N ASP A 358 -20.43 -25.65 11.89
CA ASP A 358 -20.85 -24.56 12.76
C ASP A 358 -19.67 -23.96 13.56
N ILE A 359 -19.98 -23.27 14.66
CA ILE A 359 -18.98 -22.67 15.55
C ILE A 359 -18.94 -23.51 16.82
N ALA A 360 -17.75 -23.83 17.32
CA ALA A 360 -17.62 -24.63 18.52
C ALA A 360 -18.01 -23.80 19.76
N ASN A 361 -18.96 -24.32 20.54
CA ASN A 361 -19.29 -23.73 21.85
C ASN A 361 -18.12 -23.94 22.82
N TYR A 362 -17.42 -22.86 23.15
CA TYR A 362 -16.29 -22.87 24.07
C TYR A 362 -16.68 -22.31 25.44
N ASP A 363 -16.61 -23.16 26.48
CA ASP A 363 -16.67 -22.68 27.86
C ASP A 363 -15.30 -22.13 28.29
N PHE A 364 -15.13 -20.80 28.25
CA PHE A 364 -13.88 -20.15 28.64
C PHE A 364 -13.78 -19.87 30.14
N THR A 365 -14.00 -20.89 30.96
CA THR A 365 -13.60 -20.94 32.38
C THR A 365 -12.07 -20.88 32.53
N GLY A 366 -11.59 -20.61 33.75
CA GLY A 366 -10.18 -20.79 34.12
C GLY A 366 -9.16 -19.73 33.65
N ASP A 367 -7.88 -20.09 33.75
CA ASP A 367 -6.72 -19.28 33.36
C ASP A 367 -6.43 -19.32 31.84
N ARG A 368 -5.33 -18.70 31.39
CA ARG A 368 -4.95 -18.70 29.96
C ARG A 368 -4.56 -20.09 29.45
N HIS A 369 -3.97 -20.96 30.27
CA HIS A 369 -3.60 -22.33 29.88
C HIS A 369 -4.83 -23.24 29.85
N GLU A 370 -5.76 -23.08 30.78
CA GLU A 370 -7.04 -23.79 30.80
C GLU A 370 -7.87 -23.44 29.57
N LYS A 371 -8.00 -22.15 29.24
CA LYS A 371 -8.66 -21.71 28.00
C LYS A 371 -7.96 -22.23 26.73
N LEU A 372 -6.63 -22.41 26.75
CA LEU A 372 -5.91 -23.05 25.63
C LEU A 372 -6.24 -24.54 25.51
N LYS A 373 -6.44 -25.26 26.63
CA LYS A 373 -6.86 -26.68 26.65
C LYS A 373 -8.30 -26.88 26.17
N VAL A 374 -9.20 -25.90 26.40
CA VAL A 374 -10.59 -25.93 25.91
C VAL A 374 -10.64 -26.03 24.37
N TYR A 375 -9.84 -25.25 23.65
CA TYR A 375 -9.82 -25.31 22.17
C TYR A 375 -9.38 -26.65 21.57
N ALA A 376 -8.66 -27.49 22.33
CA ALA A 376 -8.27 -28.83 21.90
C ALA A 376 -9.37 -29.89 22.12
N ARG A 377 -10.46 -29.53 22.82
CA ARG A 377 -11.56 -30.40 23.20
C ARG A 377 -12.85 -30.05 22.46
N SER A 378 -12.84 -30.19 21.14
CA SER A 378 -14.10 -30.41 20.42
C SER A 378 -14.62 -31.82 20.72
N SER A 379 -15.94 -31.97 20.79
CA SER A 379 -16.64 -33.19 21.19
C SER A 379 -16.54 -34.31 20.14
N GLU A 380 -16.99 -35.52 20.51
CA GLU A 380 -16.83 -36.74 19.71
C GLU A 380 -17.74 -36.84 18.47
N THR A 381 -18.05 -35.73 17.80
CA THR A 381 -18.97 -35.61 16.66
C THR A 381 -18.35 -36.15 15.35
N LYS A 382 -17.92 -37.42 15.39
CA LYS A 382 -17.17 -38.13 14.32
C LYS A 382 -17.91 -38.22 12.98
N ASN A 383 -19.21 -37.96 12.95
CA ASN A 383 -20.07 -38.21 11.79
C ASN A 383 -20.33 -36.99 10.88
N THR A 384 -19.98 -35.76 11.29
CA THR A 384 -20.31 -34.52 10.55
C THR A 384 -19.11 -33.64 10.18
N THR A 385 -17.88 -34.10 10.41
CA THR A 385 -16.67 -33.34 10.06
C THR A 385 -16.29 -33.51 8.58
N PRO A 386 -15.91 -32.43 7.85
CA PRO A 386 -15.55 -32.51 6.43
C PRO A 386 -14.38 -33.47 6.15
N ARG A 387 -14.57 -34.43 5.24
CA ARG A 387 -13.52 -35.39 4.83
C ARG A 387 -12.56 -34.76 3.83
N GLY A 388 -13.04 -33.88 2.95
CA GLY A 388 -12.21 -33.07 2.05
C GLY A 388 -12.83 -31.74 1.66
N PRO A 389 -12.16 -30.96 0.80
CA PRO A 389 -12.67 -29.72 0.22
C PRO A 389 -14.08 -29.79 -0.36
N GLU A 390 -14.46 -30.92 -0.96
CA GLU A 390 -15.74 -31.12 -1.65
C GLU A 390 -16.91 -31.38 -0.67
N ASP A 391 -16.62 -31.58 0.61
CA ASP A 391 -17.64 -31.53 1.66
C ASP A 391 -17.85 -30.10 2.19
N ILE A 392 -16.88 -29.20 1.97
CA ILE A 392 -16.93 -27.79 2.35
C ILE A 392 -17.63 -26.97 1.25
N LEU A 393 -17.19 -27.12 0.00
CA LEU A 393 -17.76 -26.48 -1.18
C LEU A 393 -18.31 -27.53 -2.16
N ASN A 394 -19.57 -27.37 -2.58
CA ASN A 394 -20.25 -28.24 -3.55
C ASN A 394 -21.48 -27.52 -4.14
N HIS A 395 -22.31 -28.23 -4.90
CA HIS A 395 -23.53 -27.65 -5.47
C HIS A 395 -24.55 -27.11 -4.45
N GLU A 396 -24.58 -27.65 -3.21
CA GLU A 396 -25.46 -27.19 -2.12
C GLU A 396 -24.79 -26.11 -1.26
N ASN A 397 -23.49 -26.26 -1.00
CA ASN A 397 -22.69 -25.37 -0.16
C ASN A 397 -21.83 -24.45 -1.04
N LYS A 398 -22.33 -23.28 -1.41
CA LYS A 398 -21.65 -22.33 -2.31
C LYS A 398 -21.11 -21.10 -1.61
N ASN A 399 -21.89 -20.47 -0.73
CA ASN A 399 -21.45 -19.37 0.12
C ASN A 399 -21.10 -19.91 1.52
N VAL A 400 -19.81 -19.94 1.86
CA VAL A 400 -19.30 -20.68 3.02
C VAL A 400 -18.36 -19.83 3.86
N LEU A 401 -18.56 -19.84 5.18
CA LEU A 401 -17.74 -19.09 6.14
C LEU A 401 -16.80 -20.00 6.93
N ILE A 402 -15.49 -19.74 6.85
CA ILE A 402 -14.45 -20.35 7.66
C ILE A 402 -14.07 -19.42 8.82
N VAL A 403 -14.51 -19.79 10.02
CA VAL A 403 -14.16 -19.16 11.28
C VAL A 403 -12.87 -19.79 11.84
N GLY A 404 -12.07 -19.01 12.56
CA GLY A 404 -10.92 -19.55 13.30
C GLY A 404 -10.01 -18.49 13.90
N ARG A 405 -9.28 -18.90 14.94
CA ARG A 405 -8.36 -18.07 15.73
C ARG A 405 -7.22 -17.44 14.90
N PRO A 406 -6.56 -16.38 15.43
CA PRO A 406 -5.25 -15.94 14.92
C PRO A 406 -4.27 -17.11 14.85
N GLY A 407 -3.47 -17.17 13.79
CA GLY A 407 -2.43 -18.20 13.62
C GLY A 407 -2.91 -19.62 13.30
N ILE A 408 -4.22 -19.92 13.31
CA ILE A 408 -4.74 -21.30 13.18
C ILE A 408 -4.66 -21.89 11.75
N GLY A 409 -4.13 -21.14 10.78
CA GLY A 409 -3.89 -21.60 9.42
C GLY A 409 -4.97 -21.31 8.37
N LYS A 410 -5.96 -20.43 8.65
CA LYS A 410 -7.05 -20.10 7.70
C LYS A 410 -6.55 -19.75 6.29
N THR A 411 -5.70 -18.73 6.16
CA THR A 411 -5.07 -18.31 4.90
C THR A 411 -4.34 -19.48 4.23
N LEU A 412 -3.55 -20.25 4.99
CA LEU A 412 -2.78 -21.38 4.46
C LEU A 412 -3.67 -22.52 3.95
N CYS A 413 -4.83 -22.72 4.58
CA CYS A 413 -5.85 -23.66 4.11
C CYS A 413 -6.41 -23.21 2.74
N CYS A 414 -6.71 -21.93 2.58
CA CYS A 414 -7.17 -21.36 1.30
C CYS A 414 -6.09 -21.40 0.21
N THR A 415 -4.84 -21.07 0.55
CA THR A 415 -3.69 -21.21 -0.36
C THR A 415 -3.48 -22.66 -0.79
N LYS A 416 -3.65 -23.63 0.13
CA LYS A 416 -3.58 -25.06 -0.20
C LYS A 416 -4.74 -25.50 -1.11
N LEU A 417 -5.95 -25.03 -0.84
CA LEU A 417 -7.16 -25.29 -1.61
C LEU A 417 -6.99 -24.88 -3.08
N LEU A 418 -6.55 -23.65 -3.33
CA LEU A 418 -6.24 -23.12 -4.66
C LEU A 418 -5.13 -23.93 -5.34
N ARG A 419 -4.08 -24.30 -4.59
CA ARG A 419 -2.98 -25.12 -5.10
C ARG A 419 -3.45 -26.51 -5.53
N ASP A 420 -4.30 -27.17 -4.75
CA ASP A 420 -4.82 -28.49 -5.10
C ASP A 420 -5.81 -28.43 -6.27
N TRP A 421 -6.62 -27.38 -6.39
CA TRP A 421 -7.39 -27.09 -7.63
C TRP A 421 -6.47 -26.89 -8.84
N ALA A 422 -5.38 -26.14 -8.69
CA ALA A 422 -4.44 -25.90 -9.78
C ALA A 422 -3.75 -27.19 -10.25
N PHE A 423 -3.51 -28.15 -9.34
CA PHE A 423 -3.04 -29.50 -9.66
C PHE A 423 -4.14 -30.47 -10.12
N ASN A 424 -5.39 -30.02 -10.31
CA ASN A 424 -6.56 -30.85 -10.62
C ASN A 424 -6.77 -32.00 -9.62
N LYS A 425 -6.54 -31.76 -8.32
CA LYS A 425 -6.78 -32.73 -7.24
C LYS A 425 -8.17 -32.58 -6.60
N VAL A 426 -8.81 -31.42 -6.75
CA VAL A 426 -10.16 -31.08 -6.24
C VAL A 426 -10.83 -30.10 -7.20
N PHE A 427 -12.17 -30.08 -7.21
CA PHE A 427 -13.00 -29.16 -8.02
C PHE A 427 -12.63 -29.10 -9.51
N HIS A 428 -12.22 -30.23 -10.09
CA HIS A 428 -11.95 -30.37 -11.51
C HIS A 428 -13.06 -31.21 -12.15
N ASP A 429 -13.28 -31.02 -13.45
CA ASP A 429 -14.26 -31.80 -14.21
C ASP A 429 -13.90 -33.30 -14.16
N SER A 430 -14.78 -34.09 -13.54
CA SER A 430 -14.66 -35.53 -13.33
C SER A 430 -16.04 -36.14 -12.99
N PRO A 431 -16.28 -37.43 -13.24
CA PRO A 431 -17.62 -38.02 -13.11
C PRO A 431 -18.24 -37.95 -11.71
N ASP A 432 -17.41 -37.91 -10.66
CA ASP A 432 -17.82 -37.85 -9.26
C ASP A 432 -17.77 -36.42 -8.66
N ALA A 433 -17.48 -35.39 -9.48
CA ALA A 433 -17.26 -34.02 -9.01
C ALA A 433 -18.52 -33.39 -8.41
N LYS A 434 -18.50 -33.10 -7.10
CA LYS A 434 -19.58 -32.40 -6.40
C LYS A 434 -19.72 -30.91 -6.75
N ILE A 435 -18.71 -30.34 -7.41
CA ILE A 435 -18.65 -29.04 -8.09
C ILE A 435 -17.32 -28.97 -8.87
N HIS A 436 -17.26 -28.20 -9.95
CA HIS A 436 -15.99 -27.87 -10.63
C HIS A 436 -15.88 -26.37 -10.87
N PHE A 437 -14.64 -25.87 -10.92
CA PHE A 437 -14.35 -24.46 -11.19
C PHE A 437 -13.35 -24.32 -12.33
N ASP A 438 -13.64 -23.41 -13.25
CA ASP A 438 -12.74 -23.02 -14.34
C ASP A 438 -11.89 -21.80 -13.94
N ALA A 439 -12.48 -20.87 -13.17
CA ALA A 439 -11.80 -19.67 -12.70
C ALA A 439 -11.81 -19.59 -11.16
N THR A 440 -10.69 -19.20 -10.57
CA THR A 440 -10.54 -19.00 -9.12
C THR A 440 -9.87 -17.67 -8.81
N PHE A 441 -10.41 -16.90 -7.86
CA PHE A 441 -9.89 -15.59 -7.47
C PHE A 441 -9.64 -15.52 -5.96
N PHE A 442 -8.45 -15.08 -5.53
CA PHE A 442 -8.08 -14.95 -4.11
C PHE A 442 -7.97 -13.49 -3.68
N ILE A 443 -8.90 -13.03 -2.84
CA ILE A 443 -9.06 -11.64 -2.46
C ILE A 443 -8.73 -11.51 -0.98
N LYS A 444 -7.50 -11.07 -0.67
CA LYS A 444 -7.09 -10.73 0.70
C LYS A 444 -7.61 -9.35 1.08
N PHE A 445 -8.59 -9.29 1.97
CA PHE A 445 -9.20 -8.04 2.46
C PHE A 445 -8.16 -6.99 2.89
N ARG A 446 -7.07 -7.42 3.53
CA ARG A 446 -6.00 -6.53 3.99
C ARG A 446 -5.40 -5.65 2.89
N ALA A 447 -5.37 -6.12 1.64
CA ALA A 447 -4.77 -5.42 0.49
C ALA A 447 -5.63 -4.24 0.01
N PHE A 448 -6.94 -4.31 0.22
CA PHE A 448 -7.92 -3.32 -0.25
C PHE A 448 -8.31 -2.28 0.81
N ASN A 449 -7.60 -2.27 1.96
CA ASN A 449 -7.78 -1.31 3.07
C ASN A 449 -7.53 0.18 2.73
N ALA A 450 -7.07 0.46 1.50
CA ALA A 450 -6.89 1.80 0.94
C ALA A 450 -7.25 1.83 -0.57
N ALA A 451 -8.02 0.84 -1.05
CA ALA A 451 -8.48 0.84 -2.43
C ALA A 451 -9.56 1.91 -2.65
N PRO A 452 -9.61 2.54 -3.85
CA PRO A 452 -10.77 3.33 -4.28
C PRO A 452 -11.96 2.41 -4.57
N ASP A 453 -13.09 2.99 -4.98
CA ASP A 453 -14.22 2.23 -5.50
C ASP A 453 -13.82 1.46 -6.78
N LEU A 454 -14.15 0.17 -6.84
CA LEU A 454 -13.76 -0.75 -7.90
C LEU A 454 -15.00 -1.30 -8.61
N SER A 455 -14.89 -1.58 -9.91
CA SER A 455 -15.81 -2.49 -10.61
C SER A 455 -15.49 -3.94 -10.27
N LEU A 456 -16.39 -4.87 -10.60
CA LEU A 456 -16.15 -6.28 -10.35
C LEU A 456 -14.94 -6.81 -11.15
N ARG A 457 -14.80 -6.41 -12.42
CA ARG A 457 -13.67 -6.81 -13.28
C ARG A 457 -12.33 -6.36 -12.69
N GLU A 458 -12.26 -5.15 -12.14
CA GLU A 458 -11.05 -4.64 -11.47
C GLU A 458 -10.75 -5.43 -10.18
N LEU A 459 -11.76 -5.75 -9.36
CA LEU A 459 -11.57 -6.55 -8.16
C LEU A 459 -11.01 -7.96 -8.47
N LEU A 460 -11.54 -8.65 -9.49
CA LEU A 460 -11.06 -9.98 -9.87
C LEU A 460 -9.65 -9.91 -10.51
N THR A 461 -9.37 -8.88 -11.32
CA THR A 461 -8.05 -8.64 -11.92
C THR A 461 -6.98 -8.36 -10.86
N LEU A 462 -7.33 -7.68 -9.76
CA LEU A 462 -6.47 -7.38 -8.62
C LEU A 462 -6.37 -8.52 -7.58
N SER A 463 -6.87 -9.71 -7.88
CA SER A 463 -6.75 -10.87 -7.00
C SER A 463 -5.32 -11.43 -6.93
N GLU A 464 -4.97 -12.03 -5.80
CA GLU A 464 -3.69 -12.71 -5.61
C GLU A 464 -3.64 -13.97 -6.50
N TYR A 465 -2.47 -14.20 -7.13
CA TYR A 465 -2.24 -15.18 -8.18
C TYR A 465 -2.96 -14.92 -9.53
N SER A 466 -3.56 -13.73 -9.72
CA SER A 466 -4.00 -13.27 -11.04
C SER A 466 -2.83 -13.29 -12.03
N PRO A 467 -2.97 -13.87 -13.24
CA PRO A 467 -1.86 -14.02 -14.19
C PRO A 467 -1.46 -12.71 -14.89
N SER A 468 -2.30 -11.67 -14.80
CA SER A 468 -2.13 -10.42 -15.54
C SER A 468 -2.89 -9.26 -14.90
N ASN A 469 -2.34 -8.04 -15.01
CA ASN A 469 -3.00 -6.79 -14.59
C ASN A 469 -4.14 -6.36 -15.53
N HIS A 470 -4.64 -7.27 -16.35
CA HIS A 470 -5.72 -7.11 -17.32
C HIS A 470 -6.39 -8.48 -17.49
N MET A 471 -7.72 -8.49 -17.52
CA MET A 471 -8.53 -9.67 -17.87
C MET A 471 -9.06 -9.46 -19.28
N ASP A 472 -8.90 -10.46 -20.16
CA ASP A 472 -9.38 -10.41 -21.54
C ASP A 472 -10.92 -10.34 -21.63
N ASP A 473 -11.47 -9.80 -22.73
CA ASP A 473 -12.92 -9.68 -22.92
C ASP A 473 -13.61 -11.04 -23.11
N GLU A 474 -12.99 -12.02 -23.76
CA GLU A 474 -13.53 -13.39 -23.88
C GLU A 474 -13.59 -14.06 -22.51
N VAL A 475 -12.52 -13.93 -21.72
CA VAL A 475 -12.41 -14.44 -20.35
C VAL A 475 -13.46 -13.78 -19.44
N TRP A 476 -13.62 -12.47 -19.55
CA TRP A 476 -14.58 -11.69 -18.75
C TRP A 476 -16.02 -12.08 -19.10
N ASN A 477 -16.37 -12.18 -20.39
CA ASN A 477 -17.71 -12.61 -20.80
C ASN A 477 -17.99 -14.05 -20.36
N TYR A 478 -17.02 -14.97 -20.48
CA TYR A 478 -17.17 -16.33 -19.97
C TYR A 478 -17.48 -16.39 -18.47
N ILE A 479 -16.85 -15.54 -17.66
CA ILE A 479 -17.08 -15.41 -16.21
C ILE A 479 -18.50 -14.90 -15.92
N LEU A 480 -19.04 -14.00 -16.74
CA LEU A 480 -20.41 -13.49 -16.63
C LEU A 480 -21.46 -14.53 -17.05
N ASP A 481 -21.17 -15.32 -18.09
CA ASP A 481 -22.06 -16.36 -18.63
C ASP A 481 -22.01 -17.67 -17.82
N ASN A 482 -20.92 -17.93 -17.10
CA ASN A 482 -20.68 -19.17 -16.33
C ASN A 482 -20.33 -18.93 -14.85
N PRO A 483 -21.07 -18.08 -14.09
CA PRO A 483 -20.77 -17.80 -12.68
C PRO A 483 -20.69 -19.07 -11.83
N GLN A 484 -21.50 -20.09 -12.14
CA GLN A 484 -21.49 -21.41 -11.48
C GLN A 484 -20.16 -22.17 -11.56
N ARG A 485 -19.23 -21.76 -12.42
CA ARG A 485 -17.88 -22.30 -12.56
C ARG A 485 -16.79 -21.39 -11.98
N VAL A 486 -17.18 -20.38 -11.20
CA VAL A 486 -16.28 -19.40 -10.56
C VAL A 486 -16.25 -19.63 -9.05
N LEU A 487 -15.04 -19.66 -8.48
CA LEU A 487 -14.79 -19.65 -7.04
C LEU A 487 -14.07 -18.36 -6.65
N ILE A 488 -14.66 -17.60 -5.73
CA ILE A 488 -14.07 -16.38 -5.16
C ILE A 488 -13.79 -16.64 -3.68
N ILE A 489 -12.51 -16.56 -3.29
CA ILE A 489 -12.08 -16.77 -1.91
C ILE A 489 -11.70 -15.41 -1.29
N PHE A 490 -12.43 -14.99 -0.26
CA PHE A 490 -12.16 -13.77 0.50
C PHE A 490 -11.47 -14.07 1.83
N ASP A 491 -10.19 -13.74 1.98
CA ASP A 491 -9.42 -14.03 3.19
C ASP A 491 -9.30 -12.79 4.11
N GLY A 492 -9.65 -12.99 5.39
CA GLY A 492 -9.33 -12.06 6.48
C GLY A 492 -10.29 -10.88 6.65
N ILE A 493 -11.61 -11.11 6.83
CA ILE A 493 -12.57 -10.04 7.21
C ILE A 493 -12.15 -9.31 8.50
N ASP A 494 -11.49 -10.03 9.42
CA ASP A 494 -10.87 -9.48 10.62
C ASP A 494 -9.72 -8.48 10.37
N GLU A 495 -9.25 -8.37 9.13
CA GLU A 495 -8.17 -7.46 8.71
C GLU A 495 -8.69 -6.28 7.86
N PHE A 496 -10.00 -6.18 7.64
CA PHE A 496 -10.61 -5.10 6.85
C PHE A 496 -11.10 -3.94 7.73
N LYS A 497 -10.57 -2.73 7.49
CA LYS A 497 -10.90 -1.49 8.23
C LYS A 497 -12.36 -1.03 8.08
N HIS A 498 -13.11 -1.62 7.15
CA HIS A 498 -14.50 -1.28 6.87
C HIS A 498 -15.42 -2.52 6.94
N ASN A 499 -15.04 -3.56 7.69
CA ASN A 499 -15.88 -4.74 7.90
C ASN A 499 -17.22 -4.41 8.57
N SER A 500 -17.26 -3.43 9.49
CA SER A 500 -18.49 -2.92 10.11
C SER A 500 -19.47 -2.25 9.14
N LYS A 501 -19.10 -2.11 7.85
CA LYS A 501 -19.95 -1.54 6.80
C LYS A 501 -20.63 -2.59 5.93
N ILE A 502 -20.27 -3.86 6.07
CA ILE A 502 -20.90 -4.95 5.33
C ILE A 502 -22.35 -5.05 5.82
N GLY A 503 -23.34 -4.93 4.94
CA GLY A 503 -24.74 -4.94 5.33
C GLY A 503 -25.30 -3.65 5.98
N GLU A 504 -24.60 -2.50 5.91
CA GLU A 504 -25.25 -1.21 6.18
C GLU A 504 -26.48 -1.06 5.26
N GLU A 505 -27.68 -0.99 5.83
CA GLU A 505 -28.91 -0.77 5.07
C GLU A 505 -28.79 0.52 4.22
N ASN A 506 -29.32 0.49 2.99
CA ASN A 506 -29.24 1.52 1.92
C ASN A 506 -28.10 1.40 0.87
N PHE A 507 -27.57 0.21 0.58
CA PHE A 507 -26.72 0.05 -0.61
C PHE A 507 -27.45 0.06 -1.95
N GLU A 508 -28.61 -0.58 -2.09
CA GLU A 508 -29.30 -0.68 -3.40
C GLU A 508 -29.67 0.67 -4.05
N PRO A 509 -30.06 1.73 -3.32
CA PRO A 509 -30.26 3.07 -3.91
C PRO A 509 -28.97 3.79 -4.32
N LYS A 510 -27.81 3.34 -3.80
CA LYS A 510 -26.50 4.02 -3.92
C LYS A 510 -25.55 3.33 -4.89
N PHE A 511 -25.62 2.00 -4.95
CA PHE A 511 -24.83 1.12 -5.82
C PHE A 511 -25.74 0.02 -6.38
N ARG A 512 -25.94 0.00 -7.69
CA ARG A 512 -26.81 -0.95 -8.38
C ARG A 512 -26.14 -2.33 -8.49
N ASN A 513 -26.92 -3.33 -8.87
CA ASN A 513 -26.41 -4.69 -9.15
C ASN A 513 -25.88 -4.74 -10.58
N ARG A 514 -24.72 -4.12 -10.78
CA ARG A 514 -24.01 -3.99 -12.07
C ARG A 514 -22.55 -4.33 -11.90
N VAL A 515 -21.98 -5.06 -12.86
CA VAL A 515 -20.59 -5.57 -12.82
C VAL A 515 -19.58 -4.50 -13.24
N ASP A 516 -20.04 -3.57 -14.06
CA ASP A 516 -19.41 -2.35 -14.57
C ASP A 516 -19.41 -1.19 -13.57
N GLU A 517 -20.30 -1.23 -12.57
CA GLU A 517 -20.47 -0.13 -11.62
C GLU A 517 -19.41 -0.15 -10.52
N LYS A 518 -18.73 0.99 -10.33
CA LYS A 518 -17.67 1.12 -9.31
C LYS A 518 -18.29 1.33 -7.93
N MET A 519 -17.91 0.49 -6.97
CA MET A 519 -18.37 0.55 -5.59
C MET A 519 -17.27 0.06 -4.61
N PRO A 520 -17.33 0.42 -3.32
CA PRO A 520 -16.32 0.04 -2.34
C PRO A 520 -16.39 -1.46 -2.01
N LEU A 521 -15.28 -2.03 -1.54
CA LEU A 521 -15.15 -3.49 -1.37
C LEU A 521 -16.22 -4.14 -0.47
N TYR A 522 -16.73 -3.45 0.57
CA TYR A 522 -17.82 -4.01 1.39
C TYR A 522 -19.09 -4.26 0.57
N ALA A 523 -19.42 -3.37 -0.37
CA ALA A 523 -20.57 -3.51 -1.26
C ALA A 523 -20.34 -4.57 -2.36
N LEU A 524 -19.13 -4.65 -2.94
CA LEU A 524 -18.77 -5.75 -3.85
C LEU A 524 -18.85 -7.12 -3.15
N TYR A 525 -18.25 -7.23 -1.96
CA TYR A 525 -18.26 -8.46 -1.17
C TYR A 525 -19.69 -8.88 -0.80
N GLU A 526 -20.51 -7.97 -0.27
CA GLU A 526 -21.90 -8.28 0.08
C GLU A 526 -22.68 -8.73 -1.16
N LYS A 527 -22.60 -7.99 -2.27
CA LYS A 527 -23.34 -8.32 -3.49
C LYS A 527 -22.88 -9.65 -4.11
N LEU A 528 -21.62 -10.03 -3.99
CA LEU A 528 -21.13 -11.36 -4.40
C LEU A 528 -21.62 -12.45 -3.44
N ALA A 529 -21.43 -12.29 -2.13
CA ALA A 529 -21.82 -13.28 -1.13
C ALA A 529 -23.35 -13.48 -1.00
N THR A 530 -24.14 -12.49 -1.43
CA THR A 530 -25.61 -12.58 -1.52
C THR A 530 -26.12 -12.91 -2.93
N GLY A 531 -25.23 -13.19 -3.90
CA GLY A 531 -25.60 -13.56 -5.28
C GLY A 531 -26.22 -12.45 -6.13
N LYS A 532 -26.24 -11.19 -5.64
CA LYS A 532 -26.66 -10.00 -6.40
C LYS A 532 -25.72 -9.68 -7.57
N LEU A 533 -24.46 -10.11 -7.48
CA LEU A 533 -23.46 -10.15 -8.56
C LEU A 533 -22.95 -11.59 -8.70
N LEU A 534 -22.69 -12.05 -9.93
CA LEU A 534 -22.28 -13.43 -10.26
C LEU A 534 -23.15 -14.51 -9.58
N ASN A 535 -24.47 -14.38 -9.71
CA ASN A 535 -25.42 -15.33 -9.12
C ASN A 535 -25.09 -16.78 -9.49
N GLY A 536 -24.88 -17.62 -8.49
CA GLY A 536 -24.53 -19.04 -8.64
C GLY A 536 -23.04 -19.37 -8.49
N ALA A 537 -22.15 -18.38 -8.41
CA ALA A 537 -20.74 -18.56 -8.06
C ALA A 537 -20.55 -19.04 -6.62
N ALA A 538 -19.41 -19.67 -6.34
CA ALA A 538 -19.02 -20.07 -5.00
C ALA A 538 -18.19 -18.97 -4.32
N VAL A 539 -18.50 -18.68 -3.07
CA VAL A 539 -17.85 -17.64 -2.25
C VAL A 539 -17.37 -18.27 -0.95
N LEU A 540 -16.04 -18.36 -0.77
CA LEU A 540 -15.43 -18.89 0.45
C LEU A 540 -14.80 -17.76 1.26
N THR A 541 -15.32 -17.52 2.46
CA THR A 541 -14.92 -16.36 3.29
C THR A 541 -14.13 -16.82 4.52
N THR A 542 -13.09 -16.10 4.94
CA THR A 542 -12.40 -16.37 6.22
C THR A 542 -12.49 -15.21 7.21
N THR A 543 -12.69 -15.53 8.49
CA THR A 543 -12.78 -14.52 9.58
C THR A 543 -12.28 -15.04 10.93
N ARG A 544 -12.02 -14.14 11.88
CA ARG A 544 -11.89 -14.46 13.32
C ARG A 544 -13.27 -14.37 13.99
N PRO A 545 -13.52 -15.12 15.08
CA PRO A 545 -14.72 -14.93 15.90
C PRO A 545 -15.00 -13.46 16.29
N THR A 546 -13.94 -12.66 16.48
CA THR A 546 -14.03 -11.22 16.82
C THR A 546 -14.63 -10.33 15.73
N ALA A 547 -14.70 -10.78 14.49
CA ALA A 547 -15.29 -10.03 13.36
C ALA A 547 -16.48 -10.77 12.72
N LEU A 548 -16.97 -11.83 13.36
CA LEU A 548 -18.19 -12.54 12.97
C LEU A 548 -19.46 -11.67 13.09
N PRO A 549 -19.65 -10.84 14.14
CA PRO A 549 -20.84 -9.99 14.25
C PRO A 549 -20.99 -8.98 13.10
N CYS A 550 -19.90 -8.62 12.42
CA CYS A 550 -19.93 -7.68 11.30
C CYS A 550 -20.51 -8.28 10.00
N ILE A 551 -20.86 -9.56 9.97
CA ILE A 551 -21.31 -10.27 8.75
C ILE A 551 -22.44 -11.27 8.96
N ILE A 552 -22.57 -11.87 10.15
CA ILE A 552 -23.46 -13.02 10.38
C ILE A 552 -24.95 -12.67 10.20
N ASP A 553 -25.34 -11.45 10.57
CA ASP A 553 -26.72 -10.96 10.45
C ASP A 553 -27.04 -10.41 9.03
N HIS A 554 -26.01 -10.19 8.22
CA HIS A 554 -26.08 -9.50 6.92
C HIS A 554 -25.89 -10.42 5.72
N VAL A 555 -25.06 -11.46 5.85
CA VAL A 555 -24.74 -12.42 4.79
C VAL A 555 -25.19 -13.81 5.23
N ARG A 556 -26.12 -14.41 4.47
CA ARG A 556 -26.57 -15.78 4.69
C ARG A 556 -25.57 -16.75 4.05
N PHE A 557 -24.90 -17.55 4.88
CA PHE A 557 -23.99 -18.62 4.45
C PHE A 557 -24.72 -19.97 4.46
N ASP A 558 -24.46 -20.81 3.46
CA ASP A 558 -25.02 -22.17 3.35
C ASP A 558 -24.42 -23.10 4.42
N LYS A 559 -23.14 -22.84 4.75
CA LYS A 559 -22.40 -23.47 5.84
C LYS A 559 -21.46 -22.50 6.53
N ILE A 560 -21.32 -22.71 7.84
CA ILE A 560 -20.23 -22.17 8.66
C ILE A 560 -19.38 -23.36 9.10
N TYR A 561 -18.07 -23.17 9.15
CA TYR A 561 -17.11 -24.15 9.66
C TYR A 561 -16.08 -23.47 10.55
N GLU A 562 -15.67 -24.10 11.64
CA GLU A 562 -14.55 -23.63 12.46
C GLU A 562 -13.29 -24.51 12.31
N ILE A 563 -12.14 -23.86 12.09
CA ILE A 563 -10.82 -24.49 12.11
C ILE A 563 -10.29 -24.53 13.55
N LEU A 564 -10.17 -25.75 14.08
CA LEU A 564 -9.69 -25.99 15.44
C LEU A 564 -8.15 -26.06 15.54
N GLY A 565 -7.48 -26.42 14.44
CA GLY A 565 -6.03 -26.57 14.34
C GLY A 565 -5.62 -28.02 14.06
N PHE A 566 -4.66 -28.55 14.81
CA PHE A 566 -4.23 -29.95 14.75
C PHE A 566 -4.68 -30.73 16.00
N SER A 567 -5.29 -31.90 15.79
CA SER A 567 -5.37 -32.94 16.82
C SER A 567 -3.98 -33.55 17.08
N SER A 568 -3.78 -34.27 18.19
CA SER A 568 -2.51 -34.93 18.52
C SER A 568 -1.97 -35.84 17.39
N ARG A 569 -2.86 -36.45 16.59
CA ARG A 569 -2.47 -37.23 15.40
C ARG A 569 -1.90 -36.35 14.28
N GLN A 570 -2.51 -35.19 14.03
CA GLN A 570 -2.03 -34.21 13.05
C GLN A 570 -0.74 -33.51 13.54
N VAL A 571 -0.58 -33.28 14.85
CA VAL A 571 0.71 -32.80 15.40
C VAL A 571 1.83 -33.81 15.11
N LYS A 572 1.57 -35.12 15.31
CA LYS A 572 2.55 -36.17 14.97
C LYS A 572 2.82 -36.24 13.46
N GLU A 573 1.78 -36.15 12.63
CA GLU A 573 1.91 -36.10 11.17
C GLU A 573 2.77 -34.91 10.71
N TYR A 574 2.56 -33.72 11.29
CA TYR A 574 3.33 -32.53 11.01
C TYR A 574 4.80 -32.68 11.45
N VAL A 575 5.08 -33.20 12.65
CA VAL A 575 6.46 -33.44 13.13
C VAL A 575 7.18 -34.43 12.21
N ASN A 576 6.54 -35.54 11.84
CA ASN A 576 7.12 -36.51 10.91
C ASN A 576 7.44 -35.88 9.54
N LYS A 577 6.52 -35.07 8.99
CA LYS A 577 6.74 -34.32 7.74
C LYS A 577 7.85 -33.28 7.86
N PHE A 578 7.97 -32.65 9.03
CA PHE A 578 8.93 -31.56 9.28
C PHE A 578 10.38 -32.07 9.39
N SER A 579 10.62 -33.11 10.19
CA SER A 579 11.97 -33.67 10.40
C SER A 579 12.57 -34.31 9.15
N ALA A 580 11.74 -34.67 8.17
CA ALA A 580 12.02 -35.66 7.14
C ALA A 580 12.26 -37.08 7.72
N GLU A 581 12.19 -38.08 6.85
CA GLU A 581 12.19 -39.50 7.21
C GLU A 581 13.58 -40.04 7.64
N GLU A 582 14.62 -39.22 7.45
CA GLU A 582 16.04 -39.57 7.68
C GLU A 582 16.56 -39.10 9.05
N ASP A 583 15.90 -38.11 9.69
CA ASP A 583 16.33 -37.51 10.96
C ASP A 583 15.44 -37.96 12.12
N GLU A 584 15.62 -39.23 12.50
CA GLU A 584 14.92 -39.86 13.62
C GLU A 584 15.22 -39.18 14.96
N ASP A 585 16.46 -38.75 15.21
CA ASP A 585 16.85 -38.10 16.47
C ASP A 585 16.18 -36.73 16.66
N ALA A 586 16.09 -35.91 15.62
CA ALA A 586 15.32 -34.66 15.70
C ALA A 586 13.81 -34.94 15.77
N ARG A 587 13.29 -35.94 15.06
CA ARG A 587 11.88 -36.36 15.12
C ARG A 587 11.47 -36.79 16.52
N GLU A 588 12.26 -37.65 17.17
CA GLU A 588 12.07 -38.04 18.56
C GLU A 588 12.22 -36.86 19.51
N SER A 589 13.26 -36.03 19.35
CA SER A 589 13.54 -34.93 20.27
C SER A 589 12.45 -33.85 20.23
N LEU A 590 11.94 -33.51 19.04
CA LEU A 590 10.78 -32.64 18.88
C LEU A 590 9.52 -33.27 19.50
N TRP A 591 9.27 -34.56 19.28
CA TRP A 591 8.11 -35.25 19.86
C TRP A 591 8.17 -35.33 21.39
N ARG A 592 9.34 -35.65 21.97
CA ARG A 592 9.58 -35.64 23.42
C ARG A 592 9.40 -34.24 24.02
N HIS A 593 9.83 -33.19 23.33
CA HIS A 593 9.63 -31.81 23.79
C HIS A 593 8.17 -31.36 23.71
N ILE A 594 7.44 -31.74 22.66
CA ILE A 594 6.02 -31.42 22.50
C ILE A 594 5.13 -32.22 23.47
N GLY A 595 5.45 -33.49 23.73
CA GLY A 595 4.68 -34.36 24.63
C GLY A 595 5.05 -34.26 26.12
N GLY A 596 6.11 -33.51 26.46
CA GLY A 596 6.60 -33.32 27.83
C GLY A 596 6.13 -32.03 28.52
N ASN A 597 5.20 -31.28 27.91
CA ASN A 597 4.62 -30.02 28.40
C ASN A 597 3.08 -30.07 28.39
#